data_AF-A0A7C3LGG1-F1
#
_entry.id   AF-A0A7C3LGG1-F1
#
_cell.length_a   1.000
_cell.length_b   1.000
_cell.length_c   1.000
_cell.angle_alpha   90.00
_cell.angle_beta   90.00
_cell.angle_gamma   90.00
#
_symmetry.space_group_name_H-M   'P 1'
#
loop_
_entity.id
_entity.type
_entity.pdbx_description
1 polymer ?
#
loop_
_entity_poly.entity_id
_entity_poly.type
_entity_poly.pdbx_seq_one_letter_code
_entity_poly.pdbx_strand_id
1 'polypeptide(L)'
;MNDQPKLPVPAPLRGTDAGTFTEYTIKERFPHIARRVLAENKLTAAATARMEALLAEIPDGEIRPLTDDHAPDFQQWQNWIAPYTGQSWLQPPWFFTETYFYRRIIEAVDYFATGFDPFTYQKEQGLERHNEAIFALCQQLSRSLENGWQPSQFSHWLLTDLWGNQVDLSMWS
;
A
#
# COMPACT_ATOMS: atom_id res chain seq x y z
N MET A 1 30.32 -14.01 -7.77
CA MET A 1 30.57 -12.66 -8.28
C MET A 1 30.15 -11.70 -7.19
N ASN A 2 31.02 -10.76 -6.82
CA ASN A 2 30.73 -9.83 -5.72
C ASN A 2 29.91 -8.66 -6.31
N ASP A 3 28.60 -8.87 -6.46
CA ASP A 3 27.64 -7.91 -7.03
C ASP A 3 27.33 -6.77 -6.06
N GLN A 4 28.36 -6.20 -5.43
CA GLN A 4 28.18 -5.00 -4.62
C GLN A 4 28.25 -3.76 -5.51
N PRO A 5 27.31 -2.82 -5.36
CA PRO A 5 27.34 -1.57 -6.10
C PRO A 5 28.66 -0.84 -5.85
N LYS A 6 29.27 -0.31 -6.93
CA LYS A 6 30.55 0.41 -6.87
C LYS A 6 30.46 1.75 -6.14
N LEU A 7 29.25 2.20 -5.82
CA LEU A 7 28.96 3.42 -5.07
C LEU A 7 28.26 3.04 -3.75
N PRO A 8 28.45 3.83 -2.67
CA PRO A 8 27.73 3.63 -1.43
C PRO A 8 26.22 3.79 -1.68
N VAL A 9 25.44 2.90 -1.08
CA VAL A 9 23.98 2.99 -1.11
C VAL A 9 23.56 4.21 -0.28
N PRO A 10 22.71 5.12 -0.80
CA PRO A 10 22.26 6.27 -0.04
C PRO A 10 21.45 5.85 1.19
N ALA A 11 21.39 6.73 2.19
CA ALA A 11 20.57 6.49 3.37
C ALA A 11 19.08 6.36 2.98
N PRO A 12 18.32 5.47 3.62
CA PRO A 12 16.89 5.36 3.36
C PRO A 12 16.15 6.59 3.87
N LEU A 13 15.03 6.92 3.22
CA LEU A 13 14.07 7.92 3.69
C LEU A 13 13.44 7.47 5.02
N ARG A 14 13.25 8.39 5.97
CA ARG A 14 12.68 8.09 7.29
C ARG A 14 11.64 9.14 7.71
N GLY A 15 10.75 8.75 8.61
CA GLY A 15 9.73 9.65 9.17
C GLY A 15 10.30 10.71 10.11
N THR A 16 11.55 10.56 10.54
CA THR A 16 12.29 11.53 11.35
C THR A 16 12.72 12.77 10.56
N ASP A 17 12.71 12.71 9.23
CA ASP A 17 13.16 13.80 8.38
C ASP A 17 12.04 14.86 8.30
N ALA A 18 12.16 15.90 9.13
CA ALA A 18 11.14 16.92 9.30
C ALA A 18 10.81 17.68 8.00
N GLY A 19 9.53 17.89 7.73
CA GLY A 19 9.03 18.60 6.55
C GLY A 19 9.07 17.77 5.25
N THR A 20 9.39 16.48 5.34
CA THR A 20 9.39 15.59 4.16
C THR A 20 8.02 14.97 3.91
N PHE A 21 7.81 14.53 2.66
CA PHE A 21 6.63 13.73 2.31
C PHE A 21 6.53 12.43 3.11
N THR A 22 7.68 11.87 3.52
CA THR A 22 7.75 10.66 4.34
C THR A 22 7.18 10.91 5.75
N GLU A 23 7.60 11.99 6.41
CA GLU A 23 7.01 12.38 7.69
C GLU A 23 5.51 12.61 7.57
N TYR A 24 5.08 13.40 6.57
CA TYR A 24 3.66 13.66 6.30
C TYR A 24 2.87 12.37 6.06
N THR A 25 3.42 11.43 5.30
CA THR A 25 2.76 10.16 5.02
C THR A 25 2.50 9.36 6.29
N ILE A 26 3.50 9.25 7.18
CA ILE A 26 3.35 8.46 8.41
C ILE A 26 2.42 9.17 9.40
N LYS A 27 2.55 10.50 9.56
CA LYS A 27 1.78 11.26 10.57
C LYS A 27 0.34 11.53 10.17
N GLU A 28 0.08 11.72 8.87
CA GLU A 28 -1.24 12.18 8.40
C GLU A 28 -1.92 11.15 7.50
N ARG A 29 -1.22 10.63 6.48
CA ARG A 29 -1.84 9.75 5.49
C ARG A 29 -2.15 8.37 6.06
N PHE A 30 -1.26 7.74 6.82
CA PHE A 30 -1.54 6.43 7.43
C PHE A 30 -2.74 6.47 8.38
N PRO A 31 -2.87 7.43 9.33
CA PRO A 31 -4.08 7.57 10.12
C PRO A 31 -5.33 7.81 9.27
N HIS A 32 -5.25 8.61 8.21
CA HIS A 32 -6.37 8.82 7.30
C HIS A 32 -6.82 7.52 6.62
N ILE A 33 -5.87 6.72 6.11
CA ILE A 33 -6.16 5.41 5.50
C ILE A 33 -6.82 4.47 6.51
N ALA A 34 -6.29 4.36 7.73
CA ALA A 34 -6.85 3.50 8.76
C ALA A 34 -8.27 3.92 9.17
N ARG A 35 -8.53 5.24 9.29
CA ARG A 35 -9.89 5.76 9.53
C ARG A 35 -10.86 5.43 8.39
N ARG A 36 -10.41 5.49 7.14
CA ARG A 36 -11.24 5.07 5.99
C ARG A 36 -11.57 3.59 6.04
N VAL A 37 -10.61 2.73 6.39
CA VAL A 37 -10.86 1.29 6.59
C VAL A 37 -11.95 1.07 7.65
N LEU A 38 -11.90 1.79 8.79
CA LEU A 38 -12.93 1.75 9.82
C LEU A 38 -14.31 2.23 9.33
N ALA A 39 -14.35 3.31 8.54
CA ALA A 39 -15.58 3.96 8.12
C ALA A 39 -16.28 3.26 6.94
N GLU A 40 -15.52 2.65 6.04
CA GLU A 40 -16.04 2.11 4.77
C GLU A 40 -16.35 0.61 4.83
N ASN A 41 -16.03 -0.06 5.95
CA ASN A 41 -16.18 -1.51 6.09
C ASN A 41 -17.08 -1.90 7.26
N LYS A 42 -17.77 -3.04 7.13
CA LYS A 42 -18.53 -3.66 8.22
C LYS A 42 -17.63 -4.64 8.99
N LEU A 43 -16.73 -4.09 9.80
CA LEU A 43 -15.78 -4.89 10.59
C LEU A 43 -16.47 -5.58 11.77
N THR A 44 -15.92 -6.73 12.19
CA THR A 44 -16.30 -7.36 13.46
C THR A 44 -15.81 -6.50 14.62
N ALA A 45 -16.43 -6.61 15.80
CA ALA A 45 -16.00 -5.87 16.98
C ALA A 45 -14.50 -6.07 17.31
N ALA A 46 -13.98 -7.28 17.12
CA ALA A 46 -12.58 -7.59 17.32
C ALA A 46 -11.67 -6.90 16.29
N ALA A 47 -12.06 -6.89 15.01
CA ALA A 47 -11.31 -6.20 13.96
C ALA A 47 -11.34 -4.68 14.15
N THR A 48 -12.49 -4.11 14.52
CA THR A 48 -12.62 -2.69 14.87
C THR A 48 -11.65 -2.31 15.99
N ALA A 49 -11.64 -3.06 17.09
CA ALA A 49 -10.76 -2.78 18.22
C ALA A 49 -9.26 -2.84 17.84
N ARG A 50 -8.86 -3.82 17.00
CA ARG A 50 -7.48 -3.91 16.51
C ARG A 50 -7.10 -2.76 15.56
N MET A 51 -8.03 -2.32 14.71
CA MET A 51 -7.83 -1.18 13.81
C MET A 51 -7.75 0.14 14.59
N GLU A 52 -8.57 0.33 15.62
CA GLU A 52 -8.49 1.49 16.51
C GLU A 52 -7.18 1.52 17.31
N ALA A 53 -6.72 0.35 17.79
CA ALA A 53 -5.42 0.24 18.44
C ALA A 53 -4.27 0.60 17.48
N LEU A 54 -4.30 0.10 16.24
CA LEU A 54 -3.34 0.47 15.21
C LEU A 54 -3.34 1.98 14.94
N LEU A 55 -4.53 2.60 14.86
CA LEU A 55 -4.65 4.05 14.66
C LEU A 55 -4.05 4.84 15.83
N ALA A 56 -4.23 4.38 17.07
CA ALA A 56 -3.68 5.01 18.26
C ALA A 56 -2.15 4.84 18.39
N GLU A 57 -1.58 3.78 17.81
CA GLU A 57 -0.13 3.56 17.76
C GLU A 57 0.59 4.50 16.78
N ILE A 58 -0.09 5.08 15.78
CA ILE A 58 0.58 5.88 14.76
C ILE A 58 0.51 7.38 15.13
N PRO A 59 1.64 8.12 15.13
CA PRO A 59 2.99 7.72 14.72
C PRO A 59 3.93 7.32 15.89
N ASP A 60 3.52 7.56 17.14
CA ASP A 60 4.44 7.58 18.29
C ASP A 60 4.58 6.23 19.01
N GLY A 61 3.67 5.29 18.78
CA GLY A 61 3.72 3.93 19.29
C GLY A 61 4.86 3.11 18.68
N GLU A 62 5.06 1.91 19.22
CA GLU A 62 6.22 1.08 18.89
C GLU A 62 5.89 0.04 17.82
N ILE A 63 6.86 -0.21 16.94
CA ILE A 63 6.85 -1.38 16.06
C ILE A 63 6.88 -2.64 16.92
N ARG A 64 5.91 -3.53 16.69
CA ARG A 64 5.78 -4.80 17.40
C ARG A 64 5.78 -6.01 16.46
N PRO A 65 6.12 -7.22 16.95
CA PRO A 65 5.89 -8.45 16.21
C PRO A 65 4.41 -8.63 15.81
N LEU A 66 4.19 -9.40 14.75
CA LEU A 66 2.85 -9.82 14.37
C LEU A 66 2.35 -10.91 15.33
N THR A 67 1.04 -11.09 15.36
CA THR A 67 0.34 -12.02 16.27
C THR A 67 -0.50 -13.06 15.55
N ASP A 68 -0.71 -12.91 14.23
CA ASP A 68 -1.40 -13.86 13.37
C ASP A 68 -0.45 -14.97 12.87
N ASP A 69 -0.03 -15.85 13.78
CA ASP A 69 0.93 -16.94 13.53
C ASP A 69 0.51 -17.97 12.46
N HIS A 70 -0.79 -18.03 12.17
CA HIS A 70 -1.37 -18.85 11.10
C HIS A 70 -1.13 -18.28 9.69
N ALA A 71 -0.71 -17.02 9.57
CA ALA A 71 -0.46 -16.40 8.27
C ALA A 71 0.74 -17.06 7.58
N PRO A 72 0.67 -17.33 6.26
CA PRO A 72 1.73 -18.03 5.53
C PRO A 72 3.04 -17.23 5.46
N ASP A 73 2.96 -15.90 5.64
CA ASP A 73 4.09 -14.98 5.62
C ASP A 73 4.66 -14.68 7.02
N PHE A 74 4.05 -15.21 8.09
CA PHE A 74 4.35 -14.86 9.47
C PHE A 74 5.84 -14.95 9.80
N GLN A 75 6.47 -16.10 9.55
CA GLN A 75 7.87 -16.32 9.91
C GLN A 75 8.83 -15.37 9.19
N GLN A 76 8.52 -15.00 7.94
CA GLN A 76 9.33 -14.04 7.18
C GLN A 76 9.18 -12.63 7.76
N TRP A 77 7.96 -12.24 8.11
CA TRP A 77 7.70 -10.95 8.76
C TRP A 77 8.35 -10.82 10.13
N GLN A 78 8.32 -11.87 10.95
CA GLN A 78 8.98 -11.84 12.26
C GLN A 78 10.48 -11.50 12.10
N ASN A 79 11.15 -12.07 11.09
CA ASN A 79 12.55 -11.77 10.81
C ASN A 79 12.75 -10.33 10.28
N TRP A 80 11.84 -9.83 9.45
CA TRP A 80 11.90 -8.47 8.90
C TRP A 80 11.60 -7.40 9.94
N ILE A 81 10.75 -7.69 10.92
CA ILE A 81 10.36 -6.77 11.99
C ILE A 81 11.43 -6.71 13.09
N ALA A 82 12.10 -7.84 13.37
CA ALA A 82 13.03 -7.96 14.49
C ALA A 82 14.04 -6.80 14.65
N PRO A 83 14.65 -6.24 13.59
CA PRO A 83 15.59 -5.12 13.71
C PRO A 83 14.95 -3.80 14.20
N TYR A 84 13.63 -3.67 14.08
CA TYR A 84 12.89 -2.44 14.31
C TYR A 84 11.95 -2.49 15.52
N THR A 85 11.79 -3.66 16.14
CA THR A 85 10.95 -3.83 17.34
C THR A 85 11.29 -2.82 18.43
N GLY A 86 10.28 -2.18 19.01
CA GLY A 86 10.43 -1.15 20.05
C GLY A 86 10.79 0.25 19.54
N GLN A 87 11.04 0.41 18.24
CA GLN A 87 11.23 1.74 17.65
C GLN A 87 9.87 2.39 17.34
N SER A 88 9.79 3.72 17.39
CA SER A 88 8.62 4.45 16.88
C SER A 88 8.45 4.24 15.37
N TRP A 89 7.23 4.33 14.84
CA TRP A 89 6.91 4.27 13.41
C TRP A 89 7.74 5.22 12.53
N LEU A 90 8.25 6.33 13.09
CA LEU A 90 9.04 7.31 12.35
C LEU A 90 10.49 6.88 12.11
N GLN A 91 11.01 5.94 12.91
CA GLN A 91 12.42 5.60 12.91
C GLN A 91 12.82 4.69 11.73
N PRO A 92 12.14 3.56 11.42
CA PRO A 92 12.58 2.65 10.37
C PRO A 92 12.62 3.26 8.97
N PRO A 93 13.30 2.62 8.00
CA PRO A 93 13.17 2.98 6.60
C PRO A 93 11.70 3.05 6.18
N TRP A 94 11.30 4.13 5.49
CA TRP A 94 9.91 4.37 5.13
C TRP A 94 9.27 3.20 4.37
N PHE A 95 10.02 2.57 3.46
CA PHE A 95 9.54 1.39 2.74
C PHE A 95 9.15 0.24 3.68
N PHE A 96 9.92 0.01 4.75
CA PHE A 96 9.53 -0.96 5.79
C PHE A 96 8.29 -0.47 6.53
N THR A 97 8.26 0.78 6.98
CA THR A 97 7.13 1.32 7.75
C THR A 97 5.82 1.26 6.96
N GLU A 98 5.85 1.56 5.66
CA GLU A 98 4.68 1.51 4.77
C GLU A 98 4.19 0.09 4.55
N THR A 99 5.09 -0.83 4.22
CA THR A 99 4.71 -2.24 4.04
C THR A 99 4.21 -2.87 5.34
N TYR A 100 4.85 -2.55 6.47
CA TYR A 100 4.42 -2.96 7.80
C TYR A 100 3.04 -2.39 8.15
N PHE A 101 2.77 -1.12 7.85
CA PHE A 101 1.46 -0.50 8.05
C PHE A 101 0.34 -1.29 7.37
N TYR A 102 0.49 -1.59 6.08
CA TYR A 102 -0.51 -2.41 5.37
C TYR A 102 -0.59 -3.83 5.93
N ARG A 103 0.54 -4.46 6.29
CA ARG A 103 0.52 -5.79 6.91
C ARG A 103 -0.18 -5.82 8.27
N ARG A 104 -0.07 -4.74 9.05
CA ARG A 104 -0.80 -4.54 10.32
C ARG A 104 -2.29 -4.33 10.10
N ILE A 105 -2.72 -3.71 9.00
CA ILE A 105 -4.13 -3.69 8.60
C ILE A 105 -4.61 -5.11 8.28
N ILE A 106 -3.86 -5.86 7.47
CA ILE A 106 -4.17 -7.26 7.12
C ILE A 106 -4.28 -8.16 8.36
N GLU A 107 -3.37 -8.00 9.35
CA GLU A 107 -3.47 -8.65 10.67
C GLU A 107 -4.74 -8.20 11.41
N ALA A 108 -4.99 -6.89 11.49
CA ALA A 108 -6.11 -6.34 12.25
C ALA A 108 -7.47 -6.81 11.72
N VAL A 109 -7.63 -6.97 10.40
CA VAL A 109 -8.87 -7.48 9.80
C VAL A 109 -8.94 -9.01 9.69
N ASP A 110 -7.91 -9.71 10.14
CA ASP A 110 -7.82 -11.17 10.12
C ASP A 110 -7.98 -11.77 8.71
N TYR A 111 -7.31 -11.14 7.73
CA TYR A 111 -7.45 -11.48 6.31
C TYR A 111 -7.10 -12.95 6.03
N PHE A 112 -6.03 -13.48 6.62
CA PHE A 112 -5.57 -14.85 6.32
C PHE A 112 -6.52 -15.94 6.84
N ALA A 113 -7.32 -15.65 7.87
CA ALA A 113 -8.37 -16.55 8.33
C ALA A 113 -9.70 -16.36 7.58
N THR A 114 -10.03 -15.12 7.20
CA THR A 114 -11.38 -14.76 6.72
C THR A 114 -11.49 -14.52 5.22
N GLY A 115 -10.39 -14.18 4.55
CA GLY A 115 -10.35 -13.68 3.18
C GLY A 115 -10.91 -12.26 3.01
N PHE A 116 -11.20 -11.54 4.09
CA PHE A 116 -11.82 -10.21 4.05
C PHE A 116 -10.82 -9.14 3.59
N ASP A 117 -11.00 -8.59 2.38
CA ASP A 117 -10.20 -7.48 1.86
C ASP A 117 -10.81 -6.11 2.24
N PRO A 118 -10.17 -5.32 3.13
CA PRO A 118 -10.68 -4.05 3.62
C PRO A 118 -10.66 -2.91 2.58
N PHE A 119 -10.08 -3.16 1.40
CA PHE A 119 -9.98 -2.21 0.30
C PHE A 119 -10.92 -2.53 -0.86
N THR A 120 -11.73 -3.59 -0.75
CA THR A 120 -12.68 -4.01 -1.81
C THR A 120 -13.59 -2.86 -2.25
N TYR A 121 -14.22 -2.17 -1.29
CA TYR A 121 -15.11 -1.06 -1.58
C TYR A 121 -14.43 0.05 -2.40
N GLN A 122 -13.19 0.41 -2.05
CA GLN A 122 -12.43 1.45 -2.74
C GLN A 122 -12.06 1.03 -4.16
N LYS A 123 -11.66 -0.24 -4.34
CA LYS A 123 -11.36 -0.81 -5.66
C LYS A 123 -12.58 -0.81 -6.57
N GLU A 124 -13.74 -1.21 -6.05
CA GLU A 124 -15.01 -1.19 -6.79
C GLU A 124 -15.41 0.23 -7.18
N GLN A 125 -15.33 1.19 -6.25
CA GLN A 125 -15.62 2.59 -6.53
C GLN A 125 -14.66 3.21 -7.56
N GLY A 126 -13.38 2.87 -7.50
CA GLY A 126 -12.40 3.25 -8.50
C GLY A 126 -12.78 2.72 -9.89
N LEU A 127 -13.14 1.44 -9.97
CA LEU A 127 -13.56 0.82 -11.23
C LEU A 127 -14.83 1.47 -11.80
N GLU A 128 -15.85 1.69 -10.96
CA GLU A 128 -17.13 2.29 -11.37
C GLU A 128 -16.93 3.72 -11.92
N ARG A 129 -16.13 4.55 -11.24
CA ARG A 129 -15.84 5.92 -11.67
C ARG A 129 -15.13 6.01 -13.02
N HIS A 130 -14.35 4.99 -13.38
CA HIS A 130 -13.55 4.98 -14.60
C HIS A 130 -14.09 4.06 -15.69
N ASN A 131 -15.28 3.49 -15.51
CA ASN A 131 -15.84 2.49 -16.40
C ASN A 131 -15.95 2.98 -17.85
N GLU A 132 -16.46 4.20 -18.07
CA GLU A 132 -16.55 4.79 -19.42
C GLU A 132 -15.18 4.96 -20.10
N ALA A 133 -14.19 5.44 -19.34
CA ALA A 133 -12.83 5.63 -19.84
C ALA A 133 -12.17 4.29 -20.18
N ILE A 134 -12.38 3.26 -19.34
CA ILE A 134 -11.92 1.89 -19.60
C ILE A 134 -12.56 1.35 -20.88
N PHE A 135 -13.88 1.50 -21.06
CA PHE A 135 -14.56 1.06 -22.28
C PHE A 135 -14.05 1.77 -23.53
N ALA A 136 -13.84 3.09 -23.47
CA ALA A 136 -13.28 3.85 -24.58
C ALA A 136 -11.86 3.37 -24.93
N LEU A 137 -11.03 3.10 -23.92
CA LEU A 137 -9.68 2.60 -24.10
C LEU A 137 -9.65 1.20 -24.74
N CYS A 138 -10.50 0.29 -24.26
CA CYS A 138 -10.65 -1.05 -24.83
C CYS A 138 -11.11 -1.03 -26.29
N GLN A 139 -12.02 -0.11 -26.65
CA GLN A 139 -12.45 0.08 -28.04
C GLN A 139 -11.31 0.63 -28.90
N GLN A 140 -10.56 1.59 -28.40
CA GLN A 140 -9.41 2.14 -29.11
C GLN A 140 -8.33 1.07 -29.33
N LEU A 141 -8.06 0.24 -28.32
CA LEU A 141 -7.11 -0.87 -28.42
C LEU A 141 -7.58 -1.88 -29.46
N SER A 142 -8.83 -2.32 -29.39
CA SER A 142 -9.43 -3.24 -30.36
C SER A 142 -9.27 -2.73 -31.79
N ARG A 143 -9.65 -1.48 -32.07
CA ARG A 143 -9.50 -0.85 -33.39
C ARG A 143 -8.04 -0.77 -33.84
N SER A 144 -7.13 -0.46 -32.92
CA SER A 144 -5.71 -0.36 -33.23
C SER A 144 -5.09 -1.71 -33.63
N LEU A 145 -5.68 -2.82 -33.18
CA LEU A 145 -5.25 -4.18 -33.44
C LEU A 145 -5.92 -4.82 -34.67
N GLU A 146 -7.00 -4.24 -35.21
CA GLU A 146 -7.72 -4.76 -36.40
C GLU A 146 -6.79 -4.97 -37.61
N ASN A 147 -5.78 -4.11 -37.77
CA ASN A 147 -4.78 -4.19 -38.85
C ASN A 147 -3.45 -4.80 -38.39
N GLY A 148 -3.44 -5.48 -37.23
CA GLY A 148 -2.25 -6.02 -36.59
C GLY A 148 -1.43 -4.99 -35.82
N TRP A 149 -0.70 -5.46 -34.80
CA TRP A 149 0.15 -4.62 -33.96
C TRP A 149 1.25 -3.92 -34.75
N GLN A 150 1.36 -2.60 -34.57
CA GLN A 150 2.44 -1.79 -35.14
C GLN A 150 3.39 -1.34 -34.01
N PRO A 151 4.71 -1.53 -34.11
CA PRO A 151 5.66 -1.08 -33.09
C PRO A 151 5.56 0.42 -32.75
N SER A 152 5.11 1.26 -33.69
CA SER A 152 4.86 2.69 -33.47
C SER A 152 3.74 2.97 -32.45
N GLN A 153 2.84 2.00 -32.21
CA GLN A 153 1.78 2.09 -31.21
C GLN A 153 2.29 1.83 -29.78
N PHE A 154 3.47 1.21 -29.63
CA PHE A 154 4.01 0.83 -28.32
C PHE A 154 4.14 2.03 -27.37
N SER A 155 4.77 3.12 -27.84
CA SER A 155 4.96 4.31 -27.01
C SER A 155 3.63 4.93 -26.56
N HIS A 156 2.60 4.88 -27.40
CA HIS A 156 1.28 5.36 -27.03
C HIS A 156 0.69 4.54 -25.88
N TRP A 157 0.63 3.21 -26.03
CA TRP A 157 0.06 2.32 -25.02
C TRP A 157 0.89 2.26 -23.73
N LEU A 158 2.21 2.40 -23.82
CA LEU A 158 3.08 2.52 -22.65
C LEU A 158 2.83 3.82 -21.88
N LEU A 159 2.65 4.94 -22.58
CA LEU A 159 2.30 6.20 -21.93
C LEU A 159 0.90 6.15 -21.31
N THR A 160 -0.06 5.49 -21.98
CA THR A 160 -1.37 5.24 -21.41
C THR A 160 -1.29 4.43 -20.12
N ASP A 161 -0.49 3.36 -20.07
CA ASP A 161 -0.28 2.56 -18.86
C ASP A 161 0.37 3.37 -17.72
N LEU A 162 1.42 4.15 -18.06
CA LEU A 162 2.10 5.03 -17.11
C LEU A 162 1.15 6.02 -16.45
N TRP A 163 0.32 6.71 -17.24
CA TRP A 163 -0.58 7.74 -16.74
C TRP A 163 -1.91 7.19 -16.18
N GLY A 164 -2.34 6.02 -16.64
CA GLY A 164 -3.49 5.30 -16.07
C GLY A 164 -3.27 4.98 -14.58
N ASN A 165 -2.04 4.65 -14.20
CA ASN A 165 -1.67 4.42 -12.80
C ASN A 165 -1.66 5.69 -11.94
N GLN A 166 -1.65 6.90 -12.53
CA GLN A 166 -1.74 8.16 -11.76
C GLN A 166 -3.12 8.35 -11.12
N VAL A 167 -4.15 7.68 -11.64
CA VAL A 167 -5.50 7.69 -11.08
C VAL A 167 -5.53 7.07 -9.68
N ASP A 168 -4.66 6.09 -9.41
CA ASP A 168 -4.54 5.44 -8.09
C ASP A 168 -4.02 6.40 -7.00
N LEU A 169 -3.12 7.35 -7.36
CA LEU A 169 -2.63 8.37 -6.43
C LEU A 169 -3.73 9.35 -5.98
N SER A 170 -4.74 9.59 -6.82
CA SER A 170 -5.90 10.44 -6.48
C SER A 170 -6.92 9.77 -5.56
N MET A 171 -6.85 8.44 -5.38
CA MET A 171 -7.71 7.74 -4.42
C MET A 171 -7.34 8.02 -2.96
N TRP A 172 -6.15 8.58 -2.73
CA TRP A 172 -5.57 8.81 -1.40
C TRP A 172 -5.25 10.29 -1.10
N SER A 173 -5.67 11.21 -1.96
CA SER A 173 -5.59 12.68 -1.79
C SER A 173 -6.98 13.29 -1.70
#